data_AF-A0A4P8ILT4-F1
#
_entry.id   AF-A0A4P8ILT4-F1
#
_cell.length_a   1.000
_cell.length_b   1.000
_cell.length_c   1.000
_cell.angle_alpha   90.00
_cell.angle_beta   90.00
_cell.angle_gamma   90.00
#
_symmetry.space_group_name_H-M   'P 1'
#
loop_
_entity.id
_entity.type
_entity.pdbx_description
1 polymer ?
#
loop_
_entity_poly.entity_id
_entity_poly.type
_entity_poly.pdbx_seq_one_letter_code
_entity_poly.pdbx_strand_id
1 'polypeptide(L)'
;MNGLPIATNLYYDNHFRRQGVKLLPNEFYTTGDDMVLVTVLGSCVAACIHDRTAGIGGMNHFMLPDDGTEPAQAASDSMRYGAYAMEVLINELIKMGGRRERFEAKVFGGAAVLAGMTTINIGDRNSEFVRRYLGLEKIRIVAEDLQGQHPRKVAFMPYTGQAAVKKLRLQQEPSVAEREQALAKQTAELRAARHARAREHVELFAASANKPRVELFGGGPGGGAAASVATQAATQSANKPPATGKPRIELFGASAGSSTRPIGQNSPRTVEEA
;
A
#
# COMPACT_ATOMS: atom_id res chain seq x y z
N MET A 1 -9.66 38.11 -1.67
CA MET A 1 -10.51 37.23 -0.84
C MET A 1 -10.02 35.81 -1.08
N ASN A 2 -9.51 35.11 -0.07
CA ASN A 2 -9.19 33.69 -0.24
C ASN A 2 -10.50 32.91 -0.16
N GLY A 3 -10.81 32.12 -1.19
CA GLY A 3 -11.97 31.23 -1.17
C GLY A 3 -11.81 30.13 -0.14
N LEU A 4 -12.93 29.55 0.29
CA LEU A 4 -12.91 28.30 1.06
C LEU A 4 -12.28 27.18 0.18
N PRO A 5 -11.47 26.27 0.74
CA PRO A 5 -10.79 25.22 -0.02
C PRO A 5 -11.73 24.06 -0.40
N ILE A 6 -12.74 24.36 -1.22
CA ILE A 6 -13.75 23.42 -1.71
C ILE A 6 -13.16 22.63 -2.89
N ALA A 7 -13.20 21.30 -2.83
CA ALA A 7 -12.73 20.42 -3.90
C ALA A 7 -13.54 20.62 -5.19
N THR A 8 -12.86 20.86 -6.32
CA THR A 8 -13.49 21.10 -7.64
C THR A 8 -13.44 19.89 -8.58
N ASN A 9 -12.75 18.82 -8.18
CA ASN A 9 -12.46 17.64 -9.02
C ASN A 9 -13.67 16.68 -9.15
N LEU A 10 -14.76 17.18 -9.74
CA LEU A 10 -15.99 16.45 -10.06
C LEU A 10 -15.75 15.43 -11.19
N TYR A 11 -16.32 14.23 -11.05
CA TYR A 11 -16.26 13.15 -12.04
C TYR A 11 -17.40 12.13 -11.84
N TYR A 12 -17.69 11.30 -12.84
CA TYR A 12 -18.58 10.15 -12.67
C TYR A 12 -17.79 8.91 -12.24
N ASP A 13 -18.16 8.31 -11.10
CA ASP A 13 -17.50 7.11 -10.58
C ASP A 13 -18.19 5.84 -11.08
N ASN A 14 -17.56 5.16 -12.03
CA ASN A 14 -18.07 3.92 -12.64
C ASN A 14 -18.22 2.74 -11.65
N HIS A 15 -17.57 2.77 -10.49
CA HIS A 15 -17.67 1.70 -9.50
C HIS A 15 -18.91 1.87 -8.62
N PHE A 16 -19.16 3.09 -8.14
CA PHE A 16 -20.35 3.42 -7.35
C PHE A 16 -21.56 3.89 -8.19
N ARG A 17 -21.39 3.99 -9.51
CA ARG A 17 -22.39 4.37 -10.54
C ARG A 17 -23.11 5.69 -10.27
N ARG A 18 -22.36 6.69 -9.78
CA ARG A 18 -22.85 7.99 -9.30
C ARG A 18 -21.85 9.09 -9.61
N GLN A 19 -22.28 10.35 -9.48
CA GLN A 19 -21.35 11.47 -9.45
C GLN A 19 -20.41 11.34 -8.24
N GLY A 20 -19.26 11.99 -8.29
CA GLY A 20 -18.31 12.01 -7.19
C GLY A 20 -17.27 13.12 -7.32
N VAL A 21 -16.53 13.31 -6.23
CA VAL A 21 -15.51 14.35 -6.09
C VAL A 21 -14.22 13.72 -5.58
N LYS A 22 -13.08 14.08 -6.16
CA LYS A 22 -11.76 13.72 -5.63
C LYS A 22 -11.26 14.83 -4.72
N LEU A 23 -11.09 14.54 -3.44
CA LEU A 23 -10.50 15.49 -2.49
C LEU A 23 -8.99 15.28 -2.48
N LEU A 24 -8.25 16.34 -2.79
CA LEU A 24 -6.80 16.46 -2.62
C LEU A 24 -6.48 16.86 -1.16
N PRO A 25 -5.22 16.77 -0.72
CA PRO A 25 -4.82 17.33 0.58
C PRO A 25 -5.22 18.79 0.69
N ASN A 26 -5.68 19.18 1.87
CA ASN A 26 -6.14 20.51 2.25
C ASN A 26 -7.48 20.95 1.63
N GLU A 27 -8.17 20.08 0.89
CA GLU A 27 -9.54 20.32 0.41
C GLU A 27 -10.62 19.71 1.34
N PHE A 28 -11.84 20.25 1.25
CA PHE A 28 -13.05 19.62 1.78
C PHE A 28 -14.20 19.67 0.76
N TYR A 29 -15.27 18.91 1.01
CA TYR A 29 -16.50 18.99 0.24
C TYR A 29 -17.72 18.60 1.08
N THR A 30 -18.85 19.30 0.88
CA THR A 30 -20.14 19.08 1.57
C THR A 30 -21.28 19.04 0.56
N THR A 31 -22.24 18.12 0.74
CA THR A 31 -23.35 17.90 -0.21
C THR A 31 -24.53 17.16 0.46
N GLY A 32 -25.73 17.31 -0.12
CA GLY A 32 -26.91 16.48 0.16
C GLY A 32 -27.29 15.53 -0.98
N ASP A 33 -26.48 15.49 -2.05
CA ASP A 33 -26.74 14.67 -3.24
C ASP A 33 -26.24 13.23 -3.04
N ASP A 34 -26.83 12.27 -3.77
CA ASP A 34 -26.40 10.86 -3.76
C ASP A 34 -25.12 10.63 -4.60
N MET A 35 -24.03 11.27 -4.18
CA MET A 35 -22.70 11.21 -4.80
C MET A 35 -21.67 10.47 -3.94
N VAL A 36 -20.41 10.41 -4.38
CA VAL A 36 -19.29 9.82 -3.62
C VAL A 36 -18.10 10.76 -3.50
N LEU A 37 -17.67 11.02 -2.26
CA LEU A 37 -16.45 11.77 -1.97
C LEU A 37 -15.30 10.77 -1.83
N VAL A 38 -14.23 10.94 -2.61
CA VAL A 38 -13.14 9.97 -2.75
C VAL A 38 -11.81 10.64 -2.45
N THR A 39 -10.96 9.96 -1.67
CA THR A 39 -9.58 10.41 -1.47
C THR A 39 -8.62 9.24 -1.20
N VAL A 40 -7.32 9.52 -1.16
CA VAL A 40 -6.25 8.56 -0.86
C VAL A 40 -5.39 9.13 0.25
N LEU A 41 -5.23 8.38 1.34
CA LEU A 41 -4.61 8.83 2.58
C LEU A 41 -3.34 8.03 2.86
N GLY A 42 -2.23 8.76 3.02
CA GLY A 42 -1.02 8.29 3.69
C GLY A 42 -1.11 8.66 5.17
N SER A 43 -0.15 9.45 5.66
CA SER A 43 -0.15 10.03 7.01
C SER A 43 -1.31 11.00 7.25
N CYS A 44 -1.85 11.62 6.21
CA CYS A 44 -3.04 12.49 6.25
C CYS A 44 -4.25 11.78 6.89
N VAL A 45 -5.20 12.56 7.40
CA VAL A 45 -6.49 12.06 7.92
C VAL A 45 -7.66 12.72 7.18
N ALA A 46 -8.70 11.94 6.95
CA ALA A 46 -9.99 12.43 6.50
C ALA A 46 -11.04 12.22 7.58
N ALA A 47 -11.75 13.28 7.95
CA ALA A 47 -12.99 13.20 8.72
C ALA A 47 -14.17 13.26 7.76
N CYS A 48 -15.03 12.24 7.82
CA CYS A 48 -16.31 12.17 7.13
C CYS A 48 -17.40 12.45 8.16
N ILE A 49 -18.23 13.48 7.97
CA ILE A 49 -19.31 13.85 8.91
C ILE A 49 -20.65 13.73 8.17
N HIS A 50 -21.67 13.20 8.86
CA HIS A 50 -23.01 12.94 8.32
C HIS A 50 -24.10 13.38 9.30
N ASP A 51 -25.16 13.99 8.79
CA ASP A 51 -26.44 14.20 9.50
C ASP A 51 -27.52 13.37 8.82
N ARG A 52 -27.85 12.23 9.44
CA ARG A 52 -28.82 11.25 8.91
C ARG A 52 -30.25 11.78 8.81
N THR A 53 -30.59 12.85 9.55
CA THR A 53 -31.93 13.43 9.53
C THR A 53 -32.04 14.55 8.48
N ALA A 54 -30.97 15.28 8.21
CA ALA A 54 -30.91 16.26 7.12
C ALA A 54 -30.57 15.63 5.75
N GLY A 55 -30.02 14.40 5.72
CA GLY A 55 -29.62 13.73 4.47
C GLY A 55 -28.33 14.30 3.86
N ILE A 56 -27.55 15.04 4.66
CA ILE A 56 -26.32 15.71 4.22
C ILE A 56 -25.08 15.05 4.82
N GLY A 57 -23.94 15.30 4.19
CA GLY A 57 -22.65 15.01 4.77
C GLY A 57 -21.51 15.68 4.03
N GLY A 58 -20.31 15.49 4.53
CA GLY A 58 -19.11 15.99 3.90
C GLY A 58 -17.86 15.24 4.34
N MET A 59 -16.77 15.48 3.63
CA MET A 59 -15.45 14.94 3.93
C MET A 59 -14.43 16.07 3.84
N ASN A 60 -13.41 16.04 4.70
CA ASN A 60 -12.19 16.81 4.50
C ASN A 60 -11.00 15.86 4.26
N HIS A 61 -9.88 16.41 3.81
CA HIS A 61 -8.58 15.74 3.81
C HIS A 61 -7.57 16.73 4.38
N PHE A 62 -7.12 16.53 5.62
CA PHE A 62 -6.13 17.39 6.24
C PHE A 62 -4.83 16.64 6.56
N MET A 63 -3.74 17.41 6.63
CA MET A 63 -2.46 16.98 7.18
C MET A 63 -2.00 18.11 8.11
N LEU A 64 -1.59 17.79 9.34
CA LEU A 64 -0.86 18.77 10.16
C LEU A 64 0.53 18.97 9.53
N PRO A 65 1.06 20.21 9.44
CA PRO A 65 2.43 20.45 8.98
C PRO A 65 3.47 19.71 9.85
N ASP A 66 4.68 19.53 9.28
CA ASP A 66 5.78 18.93 10.03
C ASP A 66 6.47 20.00 10.89
N ASP A 67 6.71 19.67 12.16
CA ASP A 67 7.09 20.62 13.21
C ASP A 67 8.62 20.84 13.24
N GLY A 68 9.18 21.33 12.12
CA GLY A 68 10.63 21.34 11.86
C GLY A 68 11.50 22.20 12.80
N THR A 69 10.91 23.13 13.57
CA THR A 69 11.61 23.99 14.55
C THR A 69 10.67 24.42 15.68
N GLU A 70 11.19 24.49 16.91
CA GLU A 70 10.51 24.95 18.14
C GLU A 70 9.18 24.24 18.49
N PRO A 71 9.21 23.17 19.31
CA PRO A 71 8.04 22.33 19.60
C PRO A 71 6.82 23.07 20.15
N ALA A 72 7.01 24.12 20.94
CA ALA A 72 5.91 24.88 21.53
C ALA A 72 5.17 25.76 20.50
N GLN A 73 5.90 26.34 19.54
CA GLN A 73 5.34 27.18 18.49
C GLN A 73 4.72 26.33 17.39
N ALA A 74 5.45 25.32 16.90
CA ALA A 74 5.01 24.48 15.78
C ALA A 74 3.77 23.64 16.12
N ALA A 75 3.65 23.13 17.36
CA ALA A 75 2.46 22.39 17.79
C ALA A 75 1.18 23.25 17.75
N SER A 76 1.30 24.55 18.07
CA SER A 76 0.21 25.51 17.97
C SER A 76 -0.21 25.73 16.52
N ASP A 77 0.75 25.96 15.62
CA ASP A 77 0.49 26.19 14.19
C ASP A 77 -0.11 24.95 13.52
N SER A 78 0.40 23.76 13.85
CA SER A 78 -0.19 22.49 13.46
C SER A 78 -1.64 22.36 13.94
N MET A 79 -1.90 22.54 15.25
CA MET A 79 -3.26 22.44 15.80
C MET A 79 -4.22 23.47 15.18
N ARG A 80 -3.77 24.70 14.90
CA ARG A 80 -4.57 25.72 14.19
C ARG A 80 -4.96 25.26 12.79
N TYR A 81 -4.05 24.60 12.07
CA TYR A 81 -4.34 24.08 10.73
C TYR A 81 -5.41 22.98 10.73
N GLY A 82 -5.23 21.96 11.58
CA GLY A 82 -6.21 20.88 11.73
C GLY A 82 -7.57 21.39 12.24
N ALA A 83 -7.57 22.36 13.15
CA ALA A 83 -8.80 22.95 13.69
C ALA A 83 -9.59 23.68 12.60
N TYR A 84 -8.93 24.49 11.76
CA TYR A 84 -9.56 25.18 10.63
C TYR A 84 -10.21 24.20 9.64
N ALA A 85 -9.49 23.12 9.27
CA ALA A 85 -10.00 22.12 8.33
C ALA A 85 -11.21 21.33 8.86
N MET A 86 -11.34 21.17 10.18
CA MET A 86 -12.51 20.58 10.84
C MET A 86 -13.65 21.58 11.02
N GLU A 87 -13.34 22.81 11.44
CA GLU A 87 -14.31 23.88 11.69
C GLU A 87 -15.05 24.27 10.41
N VAL A 88 -14.33 24.45 9.29
CA VAL A 88 -14.95 24.77 8.00
C VAL A 88 -15.93 23.67 7.56
N LEU A 89 -15.53 22.40 7.67
CA LEU A 89 -16.40 21.25 7.36
C LEU A 89 -17.68 21.24 8.22
N ILE A 90 -17.53 21.45 9.53
CA ILE A 90 -18.66 21.49 10.48
C ILE A 90 -19.58 22.67 10.21
N ASN A 91 -19.03 23.85 9.93
CA ASN A 91 -19.79 25.08 9.71
C ASN A 91 -20.53 25.08 8.37
N GLU A 92 -19.96 24.54 7.29
CA GLU A 92 -20.72 24.36 6.03
C GLU A 92 -21.86 23.34 6.19
N LEU A 93 -21.65 22.24 6.93
CA LEU A 93 -22.75 21.30 7.22
C LEU A 93 -23.87 21.93 8.06
N ILE A 94 -23.56 22.83 8.99
CA ILE A 94 -24.56 23.59 9.75
C ILE A 94 -25.31 24.57 8.84
N LYS A 95 -24.63 25.28 7.92
CA LYS A 95 -25.27 26.15 6.92
C LYS A 95 -26.22 25.36 5.98
N MET A 96 -25.90 24.11 5.70
CA MET A 96 -26.76 23.18 4.94
C MET A 96 -27.94 22.61 5.75
N GLY A 97 -28.18 23.07 6.99
CA GLY A 97 -29.31 22.64 7.84
C GLY A 97 -28.99 21.45 8.76
N GLY A 98 -27.73 21.04 8.84
CA GLY A 98 -27.24 20.05 9.79
C GLY A 98 -27.27 20.55 11.24
N ARG A 99 -27.42 19.62 12.19
CA ARG A 99 -27.36 19.92 13.64
C ARG A 99 -26.21 19.18 14.30
N ARG A 100 -25.41 19.87 15.10
CA ARG A 100 -24.17 19.32 15.69
C ARG A 100 -24.46 18.12 16.60
N GLU A 101 -25.59 18.15 17.31
CA GLU A 101 -26.08 17.05 18.15
C GLU A 101 -26.41 15.76 17.36
N ARG A 102 -26.67 15.87 16.05
CA ARG A 102 -26.99 14.76 15.15
C ARG A 102 -25.80 14.27 14.33
N PHE A 103 -24.65 14.94 14.41
CA PHE A 103 -23.48 14.60 13.59
C PHE A 103 -22.85 13.27 14.04
N GLU A 104 -22.68 12.37 13.08
CA GLU A 104 -21.92 11.14 13.22
C GLU A 104 -20.66 11.23 12.36
N ALA A 105 -19.49 10.99 12.97
CA ALA A 105 -18.19 11.06 12.30
C ALA A 105 -17.64 9.67 11.97
N LYS A 106 -16.92 9.57 10.85
CA LYS A 106 -16.08 8.43 10.49
C LYS A 106 -14.71 8.94 10.09
N VAL A 107 -13.65 8.40 10.69
CA VAL A 107 -12.28 8.93 10.52
C VAL A 107 -11.32 7.89 9.98
N PHE A 108 -10.51 8.29 9.01
CA PHE A 108 -9.66 7.39 8.23
C PHE A 108 -8.29 8.02 7.96
N GLY A 109 -7.26 7.19 7.79
CA GLY A 109 -5.92 7.65 7.38
C GLY A 109 -4.85 7.41 8.44
N GLY A 110 -3.96 8.37 8.66
CA GLY A 110 -2.93 8.32 9.70
C GLY A 110 -1.81 7.30 9.46
N ALA A 111 -1.61 6.84 8.23
CA ALA A 111 -0.71 5.74 7.93
C ALA A 111 0.79 6.13 8.04
N ALA A 112 1.60 5.26 8.62
CA ALA A 112 3.05 5.33 8.51
C ALA A 112 3.47 4.68 7.18
N VAL A 113 3.87 5.49 6.19
CA VAL A 113 4.08 5.03 4.80
C VAL A 113 5.56 4.84 4.44
N LEU A 114 6.48 5.58 5.09
CA LEU A 114 7.93 5.43 4.92
C LEU A 114 8.55 4.85 6.20
N ALA A 115 9.26 3.73 6.06
CA ALA A 115 10.21 3.27 7.06
C ALA A 115 11.56 3.98 6.85
N GLY A 116 12.09 4.64 7.88
CA GLY A 116 13.43 5.24 7.86
C GLY A 116 13.53 6.78 7.90
N MET A 117 12.41 7.50 7.95
CA MET A 117 12.39 8.96 8.20
C MET A 117 11.43 9.34 9.33
N THR A 118 11.63 10.54 9.89
CA THR A 118 10.89 11.14 11.02
C THR A 118 9.37 11.22 10.84
N THR A 119 8.88 11.00 9.61
CA THR A 119 7.47 10.88 9.22
C THR A 119 6.62 9.93 10.07
N ILE A 120 7.23 9.02 10.84
CA ILE A 120 6.56 8.13 11.81
C ILE A 120 5.56 8.91 12.69
N ASN A 121 5.94 10.09 13.18
CA ASN A 121 5.12 10.85 14.12
C ASN A 121 3.89 11.53 13.48
N ILE A 122 3.90 11.81 12.17
CA ILE A 122 2.86 12.65 11.54
C ILE A 122 1.51 11.91 11.48
N GLY A 123 1.52 10.62 11.16
CA GLY A 123 0.29 9.81 11.10
C GLY A 123 -0.40 9.68 12.46
N ASP A 124 0.39 9.49 13.52
CA ASP A 124 -0.11 9.40 14.90
C ASP A 124 -0.60 10.77 15.41
N ARG A 125 0.13 11.86 15.17
CA ARG A 125 -0.31 13.24 15.51
C ARG A 125 -1.66 13.59 14.85
N ASN A 126 -1.82 13.30 13.56
CA ASN A 126 -3.08 13.51 12.83
C ASN A 126 -4.23 12.68 13.43
N SER A 127 -3.94 11.43 13.84
CA SER A 127 -4.92 10.49 14.41
C SER A 127 -5.32 10.85 15.85
N GLU A 128 -4.39 11.33 16.67
CA GLU A 128 -4.68 11.83 18.01
C GLU A 128 -5.47 13.15 17.94
N PHE A 129 -5.06 14.06 17.05
CA PHE A 129 -5.74 15.33 16.82
C PHE A 129 -7.22 15.14 16.45
N VAL A 130 -7.54 14.28 15.47
CA VAL A 130 -8.94 14.12 15.02
C VAL A 130 -9.83 13.56 16.13
N ARG A 131 -9.33 12.60 16.92
CA ARG A 131 -10.04 12.03 18.07
C ARG A 131 -10.24 13.08 19.17
N ARG A 132 -9.21 13.87 19.48
CA ARG A 132 -9.27 14.96 20.48
C ARG A 132 -10.30 16.03 20.06
N TYR A 133 -10.24 16.47 18.81
CA TYR A 133 -11.12 17.52 18.28
C TYR A 133 -12.59 17.09 18.25
N LEU A 134 -12.89 15.90 17.70
CA LEU A 134 -14.26 15.37 17.67
C LEU A 134 -14.82 15.12 19.08
N GLY A 135 -13.99 14.70 20.03
CA GLY A 135 -14.37 14.57 21.44
C GLY A 135 -14.74 15.92 22.10
N LEU A 136 -13.97 16.98 21.83
CA LEU A 136 -14.27 18.34 22.31
C LEU A 136 -15.57 18.89 21.71
N GLU A 137 -15.78 18.68 20.41
CA GLU A 137 -17.02 19.04 19.70
C GLU A 137 -18.21 18.10 19.99
N LYS A 138 -18.00 17.05 20.82
CA LYS A 138 -18.99 16.04 21.20
C LYS A 138 -19.60 15.26 20.03
N ILE A 139 -18.92 15.24 18.88
CA ILE A 139 -19.33 14.52 17.67
C ILE A 139 -18.87 13.06 17.82
N ARG A 140 -19.82 12.12 17.80
CA ARG A 140 -19.52 10.69 18.01
C ARG A 140 -18.82 10.10 16.79
N ILE A 141 -17.64 9.52 16.99
CA ILE A 141 -17.01 8.63 16.02
C ILE A 141 -17.80 7.30 16.02
N VAL A 142 -18.37 6.92 14.87
CA VAL A 142 -19.14 5.68 14.70
C VAL A 142 -18.40 4.60 13.90
N ALA A 143 -17.26 4.95 13.30
CA ALA A 143 -16.28 4.01 12.75
C ALA A 143 -14.92 4.71 12.57
N GLU A 144 -13.82 4.01 12.80
CA GLU A 144 -12.49 4.49 12.43
C GLU A 144 -11.61 3.39 11.81
N ASP A 145 -10.76 3.78 10.87
CA ASP A 145 -9.59 3.00 10.41
C ASP A 145 -8.42 3.97 10.25
N LEU A 146 -7.80 4.29 11.41
CA LEU A 146 -6.64 5.16 11.57
C LEU A 146 -5.35 4.34 11.74
N GLN A 147 -4.20 4.98 11.61
CA GLN A 147 -2.86 4.44 11.92
C GLN A 147 -2.46 3.19 11.10
N GLY A 148 -1.26 2.64 11.35
CA GLY A 148 -0.74 1.43 10.70
C GLY A 148 -0.03 1.66 9.35
N GLN A 149 0.55 0.58 8.80
CA GLN A 149 1.61 0.62 7.77
C GLN A 149 1.15 0.84 6.31
N HIS A 150 -0.15 0.99 6.05
CA HIS A 150 -0.69 0.96 4.69
C HIS A 150 -1.47 2.24 4.34
N PRO A 151 -1.17 2.91 3.20
CA PRO A 151 -2.04 3.92 2.63
C PRO A 151 -3.43 3.33 2.34
N ARG A 152 -4.48 4.16 2.34
CA ARG A 152 -5.85 3.69 2.06
C ARG A 152 -6.61 4.64 1.14
N LYS A 153 -7.27 4.08 0.11
CA LYS A 153 -8.30 4.79 -0.64
C LYS A 153 -9.60 4.76 0.18
N VAL A 154 -10.18 5.91 0.42
CA VAL A 154 -11.48 6.09 1.08
C VAL A 154 -12.49 6.54 0.04
N ALA A 155 -13.71 6.01 0.13
CA ALA A 155 -14.88 6.46 -0.60
C ALA A 155 -16.05 6.59 0.37
N PHE A 156 -16.58 7.80 0.53
CA PHE A 156 -17.66 8.14 1.45
C PHE A 156 -18.90 8.58 0.67
N MET A 157 -20.09 8.16 1.08
CA MET A 157 -21.37 8.54 0.48
C MET A 157 -22.13 9.46 1.44
N PRO A 158 -22.08 10.80 1.25
CA PRO A 158 -22.63 11.78 2.19
C PRO A 158 -24.11 11.59 2.52
N TYR A 159 -24.92 11.24 1.52
CA TYR A 159 -26.36 11.03 1.64
C TYR A 159 -26.74 9.87 2.57
N THR A 160 -25.96 8.79 2.59
CA THR A 160 -26.24 7.57 3.38
C THR A 160 -25.32 7.38 4.58
N GLY A 161 -24.31 8.24 4.74
CA GLY A 161 -23.24 8.09 5.72
C GLY A 161 -22.37 6.84 5.52
N GLN A 162 -22.50 6.11 4.42
CA GLN A 162 -21.72 4.89 4.16
C GLN A 162 -20.27 5.23 3.80
N ALA A 163 -19.34 4.35 4.15
CA ALA A 163 -17.93 4.51 3.86
C ALA A 163 -17.32 3.16 3.45
N ALA A 164 -16.50 3.18 2.40
CA ALA A 164 -15.74 2.04 1.90
C ALA A 164 -14.25 2.38 1.93
N VAL A 165 -13.44 1.51 2.53
CA VAL A 165 -11.99 1.68 2.66
C VAL A 165 -11.28 0.55 1.93
N LYS A 166 -10.29 0.88 1.09
CA LYS A 166 -9.40 -0.08 0.43
C LYS A 166 -7.96 0.24 0.79
N LYS A 167 -7.37 -0.56 1.68
CA LYS A 167 -5.94 -0.51 1.99
C LYS A 167 -5.15 -0.86 0.73
N LEU A 168 -4.19 0.00 0.39
CA LEU A 168 -3.37 -0.08 -0.81
C LEU A 168 -2.09 -0.83 -0.46
N ARG A 169 -1.69 -1.80 -1.30
CA ARG A 169 -0.40 -2.47 -1.13
C ARG A 169 0.69 -1.52 -1.60
N LEU A 170 1.60 -1.16 -0.71
CA LEU A 170 2.92 -0.67 -1.12
C LEU A 170 3.62 -1.82 -1.83
N GLN A 171 3.92 -1.66 -3.13
CA GLN A 171 4.93 -2.50 -3.76
C GLN A 171 6.27 -2.01 -3.23
N GLN A 172 6.79 -2.70 -2.21
CA GLN A 172 8.19 -2.60 -1.86
C GLN A 172 8.98 -3.21 -3.02
N GLU A 173 9.49 -2.37 -3.91
CA GLU A 173 10.71 -2.76 -4.62
C GLU A 173 11.79 -2.99 -3.54
N PRO A 174 12.53 -4.10 -3.58
CA PRO A 174 13.65 -4.30 -2.65
C PRO A 174 14.62 -3.13 -2.83
N SER A 175 15.13 -2.61 -1.72
CA SER A 175 16.06 -1.47 -1.75
C SER A 175 17.27 -1.80 -2.63
N VAL A 176 17.89 -0.76 -3.19
CA VAL A 176 19.08 -0.93 -4.05
C VAL A 176 20.15 -1.76 -3.31
N ALA A 177 20.34 -1.53 -2.00
CA ALA A 177 21.22 -2.30 -1.15
C ALA A 177 20.82 -3.79 -1.01
N GLU A 178 19.55 -4.13 -0.83
CA GLU A 178 19.09 -5.54 -0.79
C GLU A 178 19.26 -6.23 -2.15
N ARG A 179 19.00 -5.51 -3.24
CA ARG A 179 19.16 -5.99 -4.62
C ARG A 179 20.64 -6.21 -4.97
N GLU A 180 21.51 -5.31 -4.54
CA GLU A 180 22.98 -5.44 -4.62
C GLU A 180 23.50 -6.59 -3.76
N GLN A 181 23.01 -6.77 -2.53
CA GLN A 181 23.38 -7.91 -1.68
C GLN A 181 22.94 -9.26 -2.27
N ALA A 182 21.75 -9.32 -2.89
CA ALA A 182 21.29 -10.53 -3.59
C ALA A 182 22.19 -10.86 -4.80
N LEU A 183 22.54 -9.85 -5.62
CA LEU A 183 23.49 -9.99 -6.73
C LEU A 183 24.91 -10.35 -6.26
N ALA A 184 25.36 -9.80 -5.13
CA ALA A 184 26.65 -10.10 -4.53
C ALA A 184 26.72 -11.58 -4.08
N LYS A 185 25.68 -12.09 -3.41
CA LYS A 185 25.57 -13.51 -3.02
C LYS A 185 25.56 -14.43 -4.25
N GLN A 186 24.68 -14.19 -5.22
CA GLN A 186 24.62 -14.98 -6.45
C GLN A 186 25.94 -15.00 -7.22
N THR A 187 26.63 -13.85 -7.34
CA THR A 187 27.93 -13.82 -8.02
C THR A 187 29.06 -14.43 -7.17
N ALA A 188 28.96 -14.49 -5.84
CA ALA A 188 29.88 -15.24 -5.01
C ALA A 188 29.67 -16.76 -5.18
N GLU A 189 28.42 -17.22 -5.16
CA GLU A 189 28.02 -18.62 -5.40
C GLU A 189 28.47 -19.11 -6.79
N LEU A 190 28.23 -18.32 -7.85
CA LEU A 190 28.68 -18.63 -9.20
C LEU A 190 30.22 -18.68 -9.33
N ARG A 191 30.94 -17.80 -8.63
CA ARG A 191 32.41 -17.87 -8.55
C ARG A 191 32.87 -19.13 -7.83
N ALA A 192 32.24 -19.48 -6.70
CA ALA A 192 32.56 -20.69 -5.94
C ALA A 192 32.30 -21.96 -6.77
N ALA A 193 31.16 -22.06 -7.45
CA ALA A 193 30.84 -23.18 -8.36
C ALA A 193 31.83 -23.29 -9.53
N ARG A 194 32.26 -22.16 -10.12
CA ARG A 194 33.32 -22.13 -11.14
C ARG A 194 34.66 -22.60 -10.59
N HIS A 195 35.03 -22.18 -9.38
CA HIS A 195 36.26 -22.64 -8.73
C HIS A 195 36.21 -24.12 -8.30
N ALA A 196 35.05 -24.64 -7.91
CA ALA A 196 34.86 -26.07 -7.64
C ALA A 196 35.11 -26.91 -8.90
N ARG A 197 34.41 -26.60 -10.00
CA ARG A 197 34.61 -27.26 -11.30
C ARG A 197 36.03 -27.14 -11.83
N ALA A 198 36.70 -26.01 -11.60
CA ALA A 198 38.10 -25.86 -11.96
C ALA A 198 39.02 -26.78 -11.14
N ARG A 199 38.73 -26.99 -9.84
CA ARG A 199 39.52 -27.88 -8.97
C ARG A 199 39.27 -29.36 -9.25
N GLU A 200 38.06 -29.73 -9.67
CA GLU A 200 37.74 -31.07 -10.19
C GLU A 200 38.55 -31.41 -11.47
N HIS A 201 38.91 -30.40 -12.25
CA HIS A 201 39.65 -30.54 -13.52
C HIS A 201 41.17 -30.30 -13.43
N VAL A 202 41.71 -30.03 -12.24
CA VAL A 202 43.17 -29.88 -12.02
C VAL A 202 43.75 -31.20 -11.57
N GLU A 203 44.31 -31.95 -12.53
CA GLU A 203 45.27 -32.99 -12.23
C GLU A 203 46.51 -32.35 -11.60
N LEU A 204 46.79 -32.66 -10.33
CA LEU A 204 48.08 -32.31 -9.75
C LEU A 204 49.16 -33.17 -10.40
N PHE A 205 50.08 -32.53 -11.12
CA PHE A 205 51.38 -33.11 -11.44
C PHE A 205 52.19 -33.29 -10.14
N ALA A 206 51.85 -34.35 -9.39
CA ALA A 206 52.66 -34.84 -8.30
C ALA A 206 54.06 -35.15 -8.86
N ALA A 207 55.10 -34.69 -8.16
CA ALA A 207 56.48 -34.75 -8.64
C ALA A 207 56.98 -36.21 -8.69
N SER A 208 56.73 -36.89 -9.82
CA SER A 208 57.29 -38.20 -10.11
C SER A 208 58.82 -38.08 -10.21
N ALA A 209 59.51 -38.66 -9.24
CA ALA A 209 60.95 -38.57 -9.12
C ALA A 209 61.65 -39.48 -10.13
N ASN A 210 61.72 -39.05 -11.40
CA ASN A 210 62.62 -39.67 -12.37
C ASN A 210 63.36 -38.61 -13.20
N LYS A 211 64.69 -38.73 -13.23
CA LYS A 211 65.60 -37.76 -13.83
C LYS A 211 65.80 -38.12 -15.31
N PRO A 212 65.53 -37.23 -16.28
CA PRO A 212 65.63 -37.61 -17.69
C PRO A 212 67.09 -37.92 -18.06
N ARG A 213 67.37 -39.19 -18.33
CA ARG A 213 68.62 -39.63 -18.96
C ARG A 213 68.54 -39.30 -20.44
N VAL A 214 69.44 -38.44 -20.91
CA VAL A 214 69.56 -38.07 -22.33
C VAL A 214 70.27 -39.20 -23.07
N GLU A 215 69.62 -39.74 -24.10
CA GLU A 215 70.26 -40.56 -25.14
C GLU A 215 69.91 -39.97 -26.51
N LEU A 216 70.85 -40.05 -27.46
CA LEU A 216 70.76 -39.39 -28.77
C LEU A 216 70.54 -40.40 -29.90
N PHE A 217 70.07 -39.86 -31.03
CA PHE A 217 70.09 -40.42 -32.38
C PHE A 217 69.19 -41.62 -32.71
N GLY A 218 68.34 -41.42 -33.72
CA GLY A 218 68.20 -42.39 -34.81
C GLY A 218 66.77 -42.78 -35.19
N GLY A 219 66.36 -42.44 -36.42
CA GLY A 219 65.25 -43.11 -37.12
C GLY A 219 63.86 -42.47 -36.98
N GLY A 220 63.37 -41.89 -38.09
CA GLY A 220 61.95 -41.94 -38.45
C GLY A 220 61.79 -42.86 -39.68
N PRO A 221 60.73 -42.72 -40.51
CA PRO A 221 59.53 -41.89 -40.32
C PRO A 221 58.19 -42.63 -40.59
N GLY A 222 57.06 -41.92 -40.43
CA GLY A 222 55.74 -42.31 -40.96
C GLY A 222 54.68 -42.65 -39.88
N GLY A 223 53.38 -42.49 -40.15
CA GLY A 223 52.75 -41.88 -41.34
C GLY A 223 51.24 -42.13 -41.43
N GLY A 224 50.44 -41.06 -41.59
CA GLY A 224 48.97 -41.14 -41.71
C GLY A 224 48.20 -41.45 -40.41
N ALA A 225 46.87 -41.39 -40.35
CA ALA A 225 45.93 -40.74 -41.28
C ALA A 225 44.57 -40.36 -40.61
N ALA A 226 44.05 -39.20 -41.01
CA ALA A 226 42.64 -38.78 -41.22
C ALA A 226 41.41 -39.41 -40.49
N ALA A 227 40.56 -38.49 -39.97
CA ALA A 227 39.08 -38.55 -39.90
C ALA A 227 38.42 -39.61 -38.96
N SER A 228 37.11 -39.63 -38.67
CA SER A 228 35.93 -38.84 -39.11
C SER A 228 34.86 -38.78 -37.97
N VAL A 229 34.21 -37.64 -37.67
CA VAL A 229 32.83 -37.21 -38.06
C VAL A 229 31.64 -38.05 -37.50
N ALA A 230 30.89 -37.46 -36.54
CA ALA A 230 29.44 -37.55 -36.26
C ALA A 230 29.16 -36.79 -34.92
N THR A 231 28.25 -35.83 -34.69
CA THR A 231 27.05 -35.24 -35.34
C THR A 231 25.70 -35.81 -34.87
N GLN A 232 24.72 -34.91 -34.59
CA GLN A 232 23.30 -35.12 -34.21
C GLN A 232 22.98 -35.43 -32.72
N ALA A 233 21.80 -35.13 -32.15
CA ALA A 233 20.79 -34.07 -32.41
C ALA A 233 19.76 -33.94 -31.23
N ALA A 234 18.95 -32.87 -31.25
CA ALA A 234 18.05 -32.36 -30.18
C ALA A 234 16.71 -33.09 -29.92
N THR A 235 16.09 -32.84 -28.74
CA THR A 235 14.62 -32.61 -28.44
C THR A 235 14.48 -32.20 -26.93
N GLN A 236 13.66 -31.24 -26.44
CA GLN A 236 12.18 -31.04 -26.37
C GLN A 236 11.44 -32.04 -25.42
N SER A 237 10.39 -31.73 -24.60
CA SER A 237 9.65 -30.48 -24.24
C SER A 237 8.70 -30.67 -22.99
N ALA A 238 8.23 -29.57 -22.34
CA ALA A 238 7.06 -29.42 -21.42
C ALA A 238 7.02 -30.24 -20.07
N ASN A 239 6.07 -30.12 -19.09
CA ASN A 239 4.81 -29.35 -18.91
C ASN A 239 4.42 -29.08 -17.40
N LYS A 240 3.19 -28.58 -17.12
CA LYS A 240 2.54 -28.20 -15.80
C LYS A 240 1.03 -28.67 -15.76
N PRO A 241 0.14 -28.45 -14.73
CA PRO A 241 0.21 -27.85 -13.36
C PRO A 241 -0.18 -28.90 -12.25
N PRO A 242 -1.15 -28.83 -11.26
CA PRO A 242 -2.22 -27.89 -10.84
C PRO A 242 -2.02 -27.22 -9.43
N ALA A 243 -3.01 -27.18 -8.49
CA ALA A 243 -3.04 -26.25 -7.32
C ALA A 243 -4.07 -26.51 -6.16
N THR A 244 -3.91 -25.79 -5.03
CA THR A 244 -4.82 -25.45 -3.88
C THR A 244 -4.22 -24.28 -3.06
N GLY A 245 -4.83 -23.57 -2.07
CA GLY A 245 -6.23 -23.38 -1.60
C GLY A 245 -6.48 -23.67 -0.10
N LYS A 246 -7.22 -22.90 0.74
CA LYS A 246 -7.74 -21.48 0.72
C LYS A 246 -8.47 -21.08 2.06
N PRO A 247 -8.27 -19.87 2.66
CA PRO A 247 -9.43 -19.07 3.14
C PRO A 247 -9.34 -17.55 2.80
N ARG A 248 -10.18 -16.68 3.40
CA ARG A 248 -10.83 -15.54 2.71
C ARG A 248 -11.04 -14.26 3.55
N ILE A 249 -10.75 -13.10 2.95
CA ILE A 249 -11.31 -11.76 3.29
C ILE A 249 -11.98 -11.21 2.02
N GLU A 250 -13.11 -10.52 2.14
CA GLU A 250 -13.91 -10.03 1.01
C GLU A 250 -13.27 -8.83 0.28
N LEU A 251 -13.32 -8.84 -1.05
CA LEU A 251 -12.87 -7.74 -1.91
C LEU A 251 -14.00 -7.34 -2.87
N PHE A 252 -14.10 -6.05 -3.20
CA PHE A 252 -15.15 -5.52 -4.08
C PHE A 252 -15.17 -6.17 -5.48
N GLY A 253 -16.33 -6.71 -5.88
CA GLY A 253 -16.73 -6.82 -7.29
C GLY A 253 -17.07 -8.22 -7.81
N ALA A 254 -18.29 -8.71 -7.54
CA ALA A 254 -18.94 -9.75 -8.35
C ALA A 254 -20.48 -9.66 -8.25
N SER A 255 -21.16 -9.79 -9.39
CA SER A 255 -22.59 -10.07 -9.52
C SER A 255 -22.78 -11.10 -10.65
N ALA A 256 -23.89 -11.84 -10.79
CA ALA A 256 -25.16 -11.80 -10.08
C ALA A 256 -25.71 -13.24 -9.89
N GLY A 257 -26.77 -13.43 -9.08
CA GLY A 257 -27.46 -14.71 -8.93
C GLY A 257 -28.63 -14.66 -7.96
N SER A 258 -29.84 -14.99 -8.43
CA SER A 258 -31.09 -14.97 -7.68
C SER A 258 -31.22 -16.13 -6.67
N SER A 259 -31.70 -15.88 -5.45
CA SER A 259 -33.04 -16.34 -5.01
C SER A 259 -33.43 -15.93 -3.57
N THR A 260 -34.74 -15.83 -3.36
CA THR A 260 -35.58 -15.99 -2.14
C THR A 260 -35.04 -15.65 -0.73
N ARG A 261 -35.82 -14.83 -0.02
CA ARG A 261 -35.84 -14.63 1.44
C ARG A 261 -36.54 -15.82 2.16
N PRO A 262 -36.32 -16.03 3.47
CA PRO A 262 -37.34 -15.59 4.44
C PRO A 262 -36.76 -14.87 5.68
N ILE A 263 -37.59 -14.69 6.72
CA ILE A 263 -37.41 -13.72 7.81
C ILE A 263 -36.92 -14.41 9.10
N GLY A 264 -36.01 -13.76 9.84
CA GLY A 264 -35.52 -14.17 11.16
C GLY A 264 -34.97 -12.96 11.95
N GLN A 265 -34.87 -13.07 13.28
CA GLN A 265 -34.64 -11.93 14.20
C GLN A 265 -33.25 -11.95 14.87
N ASN A 266 -32.96 -10.83 15.58
CA ASN A 266 -31.93 -10.60 16.60
C ASN A 266 -30.56 -10.01 16.21
N SER A 267 -30.02 -9.31 17.22
CA SER A 267 -28.96 -8.29 17.19
C SER A 267 -27.54 -8.89 17.33
N PRO A 268 -26.46 -8.12 17.04
CA PRO A 268 -25.12 -8.69 16.88
C PRO A 268 -24.40 -9.00 18.20
N ARG A 269 -23.37 -9.85 18.12
CA ARG A 269 -22.32 -10.03 19.14
C ARG A 269 -20.94 -10.05 18.48
N THR A 270 -19.94 -9.62 19.24
CA THR A 270 -18.53 -9.54 18.86
C THR A 270 -17.72 -10.73 19.36
N VAL A 271 -16.79 -11.21 18.53
CA VAL A 271 -15.54 -11.92 18.85
C VAL A 271 -14.65 -11.71 17.62
N GLU A 272 -13.38 -11.28 17.65
CA GLU A 272 -12.30 -11.38 18.66
C GLU A 272 -11.53 -12.72 18.61
N GLU A 273 -10.24 -12.60 18.33
CA GLU A 273 -9.11 -13.54 18.32
C GLU A 273 -9.28 -15.02 17.91
N ALA A 274 -8.81 -15.34 16.68
CA ALA A 274 -8.00 -16.52 16.34
C ALA A 274 -7.24 -16.30 15.02
#